data_AF-A0A2N3DLF4-F1
#
_entry.id   AF-A0A2N3DLF4-F1
#
_cell.length_a   1.000
_cell.length_b   1.000
_cell.length_c   1.000
_cell.angle_alpha   90.00
_cell.angle_beta   90.00
_cell.angle_gamma   90.00
#
_symmetry.space_group_name_H-M   'P 1'
#
loop_
_entity.id
_entity.type
_entity.pdbx_description
1 polymer ?
#
loop_
_entity_poly.entity_id
_entity_poly.type
_entity_poly.pdbx_seq_one_letter_code
_entity_poly.pdbx_strand_id
1 'polypeptide(L)' 'MSGFDFDEVGEFGSQKDADDWARDNNIDPRDVDIKPGNGGKARVWIRRGSTRMSDIELRNSRDRGFL' A
#
# COMPACT_ATOMS: atom_id res chain seq x y z
N MET A 1 12.08 -2.00 -14.02
CA MET A 1 11.89 -2.67 -12.72
C MET A 1 10.89 -3.77 -12.94
N SER A 2 11.31 -5.04 -12.80
CA SER A 2 10.45 -6.20 -13.01
C SER A 2 9.37 -6.24 -11.93
N GLY A 3 8.10 -6.45 -12.30
CA GLY A 3 6.96 -6.53 -11.37
C GLY A 3 7.01 -7.68 -10.35
N PHE A 4 8.16 -8.35 -10.17
CA PHE A 4 8.39 -9.40 -9.18
C PHE A 4 8.87 -8.88 -7.83
N ASP A 5 9.33 -7.61 -7.75
CA ASP A 5 9.91 -7.03 -6.54
C ASP A 5 8.88 -6.43 -5.59
N PHE A 6 7.63 -6.29 -6.02
CA PHE A 6 6.56 -5.63 -5.26
C PHE A 6 5.39 -6.59 -5.05
N ASP A 7 4.86 -6.59 -3.83
CA ASP A 7 3.67 -7.35 -3.46
C ASP A 7 2.47 -6.41 -3.31
N GLU A 8 1.32 -6.82 -3.87
CA GLU A 8 0.08 -6.04 -3.74
C GLU A 8 -0.44 -6.10 -2.30
N VAL A 9 -0.60 -4.92 -1.70
CA VAL A 9 -1.23 -4.75 -0.39
C VAL A 9 -2.74 -4.72 -0.56
N GLY A 10 -3.23 -3.98 -1.55
CA GLY A 10 -4.66 -3.97 -1.90
C GLY A 10 -5.15 -2.64 -2.46
N GLU A 11 -6.47 -2.52 -2.50
CA GLU A 11 -7.20 -1.36 -3.06
C GLU A 11 -7.75 -0.46 -1.94
N PHE A 12 -7.66 0.85 -2.13
CA PHE A 12 -8.06 1.91 -1.21
C PHE A 12 -9.17 2.75 -1.84
N GLY A 13 -9.98 3.41 -0.99
CA GLY A 13 -11.11 4.24 -1.41
C GLY A 13 -10.72 5.39 -2.32
N SER A 14 -9.52 5.94 -2.11
CA SER A 14 -8.93 7.00 -2.93
C SER A 14 -7.40 6.96 -2.90
N GLN A 15 -6.76 7.73 -3.77
CA GLN A 15 -5.30 7.91 -3.73
C GLN A 15 -4.84 8.57 -2.42
N LYS A 16 -5.64 9.51 -1.89
CA LYS A 16 -5.34 10.15 -0.61
C LYS A 16 -5.36 9.14 0.54
N ASP A 17 -6.32 8.23 0.59
CA ASP A 17 -6.39 7.21 1.64
C ASP A 17 -5.20 6.24 1.56
N ALA A 18 -4.76 5.91 0.35
CA ALA A 18 -3.56 5.11 0.13
C ALA A 18 -2.28 5.82 0.62
N ASP A 19 -2.15 7.12 0.32
CA ASP A 19 -1.02 7.94 0.77
C ASP A 19 -1.00 8.10 2.30
N ASP A 20 -2.15 8.35 2.92
CA ASP A 20 -2.28 8.48 4.37
C ASP A 20 -1.97 7.16 5.07
N TRP A 21 -2.48 6.04 4.55
CA TRP A 21 -2.13 4.71 5.06
C TRP A 21 -0.62 4.43 4.97
N ALA A 22 0.03 4.79 3.87
CA ALA A 22 1.47 4.59 3.72
C ALA A 22 2.27 5.41 4.76
N ARG A 23 1.84 6.65 5.03
CA ARG A 23 2.42 7.52 6.05
C ARG A 23 2.22 6.97 7.46
N ASP A 24 1.01 6.53 7.79
CA ASP A 24 0.66 6.00 9.11
C ASP A 24 1.44 4.72 9.44
N ASN A 25 1.79 3.94 8.41
CA ASN A 25 2.63 2.74 8.54
C ASN A 25 4.13 3.01 8.37
N ASN A 26 4.54 4.28 8.25
CA ASN A 26 5.93 4.71 8.10
C ASN A 26 6.67 3.99 6.96
N ILE A 27 5.98 3.85 5.82
CA ILE A 27 6.50 3.22 4.61
C ILE A 27 7.31 4.24 3.82
N ASP A 28 8.51 3.86 3.37
CA ASP A 28 9.34 4.73 2.53
C ASP A 28 8.68 4.94 1.16
N PRO A 29 8.56 6.18 0.66
CA PRO A 29 8.01 6.47 -0.67
C PRO A 29 8.70 5.74 -1.84
N ARG A 30 9.95 5.31 -1.65
CA ARG A 30 10.72 4.54 -2.65
C ARG A 30 10.31 3.07 -2.70
N ASP A 31 9.67 2.60 -1.65
CA ASP A 31 9.28 1.22 -1.45
C ASP A 31 7.76 1.00 -1.58
N VAL A 32 7.02 2.06 -1.92
CA VAL A 32 5.58 2.00 -2.21
C VAL A 32 5.30 2.49 -3.63
N ASP A 33 4.43 1.76 -4.33
CA ASP A 33 3.89 2.15 -5.62
C ASP A 33 2.37 2.26 -5.47
N ILE A 34 1.82 3.45 -5.71
CA ILE A 34 0.38 3.72 -5.64
C ILE A 34 -0.10 4.05 -7.04
N LYS A 35 -1.01 3.22 -7.57
CA LYS A 35 -1.60 3.45 -8.90
C LYS A 35 -3.09 3.70 -8.81
N PRO A 36 -3.65 4.56 -9.68
CA PRO A 36 -5.09 4.70 -9.80
C PRO A 36 -5.72 3.35 -10.19
N GLY A 37 -6.78 2.99 -9.47
CA GLY A 37 -7.66 1.86 -9.74
C GLY A 37 -8.95 2.32 -10.41
N ASN A 38 -9.93 1.42 -10.47
CA ASN A 38 -11.23 1.72 -11.08
C ASN A 38 -12.11 2.53 -10.12
N GLY A 39 -12.87 3.50 -10.67
CA GLY A 39 -13.89 4.22 -9.92
C GLY A 39 -13.35 5.17 -8.84
N GLY A 40 -12.19 5.81 -9.08
CA GLY A 40 -11.59 6.77 -8.16
C GLY A 40 -10.76 6.15 -7.03
N LYS A 41 -10.69 4.82 -6.98
CA LYS A 41 -9.89 4.05 -6.03
C LYS A 41 -8.40 4.10 -6.37
N ALA A 42 -7.57 3.65 -5.43
CA ALA A 42 -6.13 3.47 -5.66
C ALA A 42 -5.70 2.07 -5.24
N ARG A 43 -4.70 1.50 -5.92
CA ARG A 43 -4.08 0.24 -5.55
C ARG A 43 -2.66 0.48 -5.08
N VAL A 44 -2.25 -0.26 -4.07
CA VAL A 44 -0.96 -0.09 -3.42
C VAL A 44 -0.16 -1.38 -3.48
N TRP A 45 1.10 -1.23 -3.89
CA TRP A 45 2.09 -2.29 -3.87
C TRP A 45 3.28 -1.86 -3.02
N ILE A 46 3.86 -2.80 -2.29
CA ILE A 46 5.02 -2.57 -1.43
C ILE A 46 6.17 -3.44 -1.88
N ARG A 47 7.37 -2.87 -1.92
CA ARG A 47 8.58 -3.60 -2.27
C ARG A 47 8.84 -4.69 -1.23
N ARG A 48 9.02 -5.93 -1.67
CA ARG A 48 9.26 -7.07 -0.77
C ARG A 48 10.51 -6.83 0.07
N GLY A 49 10.37 -6.97 1.39
CA GLY A 49 11.47 -6.79 2.35
C GLY A 49 11.91 -5.34 2.62
N SER A 50 11.15 -4.34 2.13
CA SER A 50 11.41 -2.93 2.41
C SER A 50 10.98 -2.48 3.81
N THR A 51 9.94 -3.13 4.34
CA THR A 51 9.39 -2.83 5.66
C THR A 51 9.79 -3.89 6.68
N ARG A 52 9.78 -3.49 7.96
CA ARG A 52 9.90 -4.42 9.09
C ARG A 52 8.61 -5.21 9.33
N MET A 53 7.50 -4.77 8.75
CA MET A 53 6.20 -5.44 8.85
C MET A 53 6.10 -6.55 7.81
N SER A 54 5.45 -7.64 8.17
CA SER A 54 5.07 -8.69 7.22
C SER A 54 3.94 -8.21 6.28
N ASP A 55 3.84 -8.84 5.10
CA ASP A 55 2.75 -8.55 4.15
C ASP A 55 1.36 -8.73 4.77
N ILE A 56 1.24 -9.67 5.72
CA ILE A 56 0.00 -9.95 6.46
C ILE A 56 -0.34 -8.77 7.38
N GLU A 57 0.63 -8.21 8.09
CA GLU A 57 0.43 -7.04 8.95
C GLU A 57 0.03 -5.81 8.14
N LEU A 58 0.68 -5.59 6.99
CA LEU A 58 0.34 -4.50 6.08
C LEU A 58 -1.11 -4.62 5.57
N ARG A 59 -1.52 -5.79 5.10
CA ARG A 59 -2.91 -6.04 4.65
C ARG A 59 -3.92 -5.84 5.78
N ASN A 60 -3.62 -6.35 6.98
CA ASN A 60 -4.49 -6.18 8.14
C ASN A 60 -4.57 -4.72 8.60
N SER A 61 -3.50 -3.93 8.46
CA SER A 61 -3.51 -2.50 8.83
C SER A 61 -4.43 -1.68 7.94
N ARG A 62 -4.53 -2.04 6.64
CA ARG A 62 -5.50 -1.45 5.71
C ARG A 62 -6.93 -1.70 6.18
N ASP A 63 -7.26 -2.94 6.50
CA ASP A 63 -8.64 -3.33 6.85
C ASP A 63 -9.10 -2.80 8.22
N ARG A 64 -8.16 -2.30 9.03
CA ARG A 64 -8.43 -1.67 10.34
C ARG A 64 -8.61 -0.14 10.25
N GLY A 65 -8.36 0.48 9.09
CA GLY A 65 -8.39 1.93 8.90
C GLY A 65 -9.37 2.36 7.80
N PHE A 66 -9.99 3.52 8.00
CA PHE A 66 -11.05 4.18 7.19
C PHE A 66 -12.48 3.64 7.41
N LEU A 67 -12.98 3.81 8.64
CA LEU A 67 -14.43 3.99 8.92
C LEU A 67 -14.82 5.44 8.64
#